data_AF-A0A8C4Q028-F1
#
_entry.id   AF-A0A8C4Q028-F1
#
_cell.length_a   1.000
_cell.length_b   1.000
_cell.length_c   1.000
_cell.angle_alpha   90.00
_cell.angle_beta   90.00
_cell.angle_gamma   90.00
#
_symmetry.space_group_name_H-M   'P 1'
#
loop_
_entity.id
_entity.type
_entity.pdbx_description
1 polymer ?
#
loop_
_entity_poly.entity_id
_entity_poly.type
_entity_poly.pdbx_seq_one_letter_code
_entity_poly.pdbx_strand_id
1 'polypeptide(L)'
;MPCRSEFWKSQPRKFCDFCKCWFGDNKASIDFHERGKNHQENVKRKLDEIRRRGTEQAKQKATREQDFAFMEKAAEAAYQKDLERLGISSGNENIAKEPCKYQARNDIED
;
A
#
# COMPACT_ATOMS: atom_id res chain seq x y z
N MET A 1 -56.44 10.05 15.41
CA MET A 1 -55.18 10.81 15.63
C MET A 1 -54.02 9.82 15.62
N PRO A 2 -52.98 10.02 14.79
CA PRO A 2 -51.84 9.12 14.78
C PRO A 2 -50.86 9.49 15.91
N CYS A 3 -50.53 8.50 16.73
CA CYS A 3 -49.44 8.50 17.70
C CYS A 3 -48.12 8.67 16.94
N ARG A 4 -47.42 9.79 17.14
CA ARG A 4 -46.05 9.96 16.66
C ARG A 4 -45.13 9.11 17.54
N SER A 5 -44.69 7.98 17.01
CA SER A 5 -43.56 7.24 17.56
C SER A 5 -42.31 8.15 17.57
N GLU A 6 -41.74 8.39 18.74
CA GLU A 6 -40.46 9.06 18.90
C GLU A 6 -39.38 8.28 18.15
N PHE A 7 -38.79 8.92 17.15
CA PHE A 7 -37.67 8.37 16.40
C PHE A 7 -36.43 8.44 17.30
N TRP A 8 -35.96 7.31 17.83
CA TRP A 8 -34.64 7.26 18.45
C TRP A 8 -33.58 7.47 17.36
N LYS A 9 -32.93 8.63 17.39
CA LYS A 9 -31.71 8.89 16.62
C LYS A 9 -30.52 8.55 17.48
N SER A 10 -29.65 7.67 16.98
CA SER A 10 -28.38 7.37 17.63
C SER A 10 -27.49 8.61 17.69
N GLN A 11 -26.69 8.72 18.75
CA GLN A 11 -25.71 9.79 18.88
C GLN A 11 -24.55 9.57 17.91
N PRO A 12 -24.09 10.61 17.20
CA PRO A 12 -22.92 10.52 16.34
C PRO A 12 -21.66 10.23 17.17
N ARG A 13 -20.84 9.29 16.68
CA ARG A 13 -19.53 8.91 17.28
C ARG A 13 -18.44 9.08 16.23
N LYS A 14 -17.25 9.47 16.69
CA LYS A 14 -16.05 9.63 15.87
C LYS A 14 -15.00 8.59 16.27
N PHE A 15 -14.22 8.15 15.31
CA PHE A 15 -13.13 7.20 15.48
C PHE A 15 -11.79 7.91 15.30
N CYS A 16 -10.81 7.53 16.11
CA CYS A 16 -9.42 7.99 15.95
C CYS A 16 -8.52 6.83 15.52
N ASP A 17 -7.82 7.02 14.41
CA ASP A 17 -6.96 5.97 13.80
C ASP A 17 -5.71 5.68 14.64
N PHE A 18 -5.17 6.68 15.33
CA PHE A 18 -3.96 6.53 16.15
C PHE A 18 -4.24 5.82 17.48
N CYS A 19 -5.40 6.10 18.09
CA CYS A 19 -5.77 5.56 19.40
C CYS A 19 -6.73 4.36 19.31
N LYS A 20 -7.28 4.06 18.14
CA LYS A 20 -8.23 2.98 17.87
C LYS A 20 -9.43 2.98 18.83
N CYS A 21 -9.97 4.15 19.14
CA CYS A 21 -11.11 4.29 20.05
C CYS A 21 -12.24 5.12 19.45
N TRP A 22 -13.45 4.84 19.93
CA TRP A 22 -14.67 5.56 19.55
C TRP A 22 -15.09 6.53 20.66
N PHE A 23 -15.15 7.83 20.34
CA PHE A 23 -15.59 8.87 21.26
C PHE A 23 -16.83 9.60 20.70
N GLY A 24 -17.50 10.37 21.55
CA GLY A 24 -18.70 11.12 21.15
C GLY A 24 -18.36 12.37 20.33
N ASP A 25 -19.24 12.76 19.41
CA ASP A 25 -19.04 13.94 18.54
C ASP A 25 -19.29 15.28 19.26
N ASN A 26 -18.56 15.51 20.35
CA ASN A 26 -18.57 16.77 21.11
C ASN A 26 -17.22 17.47 20.93
N LYS A 27 -17.22 18.78 20.66
CA LYS A 27 -15.98 19.57 20.49
C LYS A 27 -15.01 19.41 21.67
N ALA A 28 -15.50 19.50 22.89
CA ALA A 28 -14.67 19.30 24.08
C ALA A 28 -14.09 17.88 24.19
N SER A 29 -14.82 16.86 23.71
CA SER A 29 -14.33 15.48 23.71
C SER A 29 -13.24 15.27 22.65
N ILE A 30 -13.32 15.97 21.52
CA ILE A 30 -12.29 15.96 20.47
C ILE A 30 -11.03 16.64 20.99
N ASP A 31 -11.15 17.85 21.53
CA ASP A 31 -10.01 18.62 22.04
C ASP A 31 -9.27 17.87 23.16
N PHE A 32 -10.01 17.21 24.06
CA PHE A 32 -9.39 16.40 25.11
C PHE A 32 -8.68 15.16 24.56
N HIS A 33 -9.24 14.54 23.53
CA HIS A 33 -8.64 13.38 22.89
C HIS A 33 -7.34 13.74 22.15
N GLU A 34 -7.35 14.81 21.34
CA GLU A 34 -6.19 15.28 20.58
C GLU A 34 -5.06 15.81 21.47
N ARG A 35 -5.42 16.43 22.60
CA ARG A 35 -4.46 16.88 23.63
C ARG A 35 -4.00 15.75 24.55
N GLY A 36 -4.59 14.57 24.46
CA GLY A 36 -4.20 13.42 25.27
C GLY A 36 -2.75 13.04 25.02
N LYS A 37 -1.96 12.88 26.08
CA LYS A 37 -0.52 12.54 25.99
C LYS A 37 -0.27 11.26 25.18
N ASN A 38 -1.09 10.23 25.42
CA ASN A 38 -1.01 8.96 24.68
C ASN A 38 -1.30 9.12 23.18
N HIS A 39 -2.20 10.04 22.79
CA HIS A 39 -2.49 10.32 21.38
C HIS A 39 -1.28 10.98 20.72
N GLN A 40 -0.75 12.03 21.35
CA GLN A 40 0.42 12.76 20.83
C GLN A 40 1.67 11.88 20.73
N GLU A 41 1.91 11.01 21.70
CA GLU A 41 3.03 10.07 21.67
C GLU A 41 2.88 9.02 20.57
N ASN A 42 1.68 8.48 20.38
CA ASN A 42 1.40 7.55 19.28
C ASN A 42 1.56 8.21 17.90
N VAL A 43 1.12 9.46 17.74
CA VAL A 43 1.31 10.23 16.51
C VAL A 43 2.79 10.45 16.23
N LYS A 44 3.57 10.88 17.23
CA LYS A 44 5.03 11.06 17.10
C LYS A 44 5.72 9.75 16.72
N ARG A 45 5.41 8.65 17.42
CA ARG A 45 5.95 7.32 17.11
C ARG A 45 5.63 6.90 15.68
N LYS A 46 4.40 7.11 15.22
CA LYS A 46 3.99 6.76 13.86
C LYS A 46 4.71 7.64 12.83
N LEU A 47 4.90 8.94 13.12
CA LEU A 47 5.65 9.84 12.24
C LEU A 47 7.11 9.40 12.09
N ASP A 48 7.76 9.01 13.18
CA ASP A 48 9.14 8.52 13.15
C ASP A 48 9.26 7.15 12.45
N GLU A 49 8.27 6.27 12.63
CA GLU A 49 8.15 5.01 11.88
C GLU A 49 8.03 5.26 10.38
N ILE A 50 7.17 6.20 9.95
CA ILE A 50 6.99 6.56 8.52
C ILE A 50 8.29 7.11 7.94
N ARG A 51 8.99 8.01 8.66
CA ARG A 51 10.28 8.55 8.21
C ARG A 51 11.33 7.45 8.03
N ARG A 52 11.41 6.52 8.99
CA ARG A 52 12.33 5.38 8.91
C ARG A 52 11.96 4.45 7.76
N ARG A 53 10.66 4.12 7.61
CA ARG A 53 10.15 3.29 6.51
C ARG A 53 10.45 3.93 5.15
N GLY A 54 10.31 5.24 5.00
CA GLY A 54 10.61 5.95 3.76
C GLY A 54 12.09 5.85 3.35
N THR A 55 13.01 6.03 4.29
CA THR A 55 14.46 5.92 3.99
C THR A 55 14.88 4.49 3.67
N GLU A 56 14.34 3.51 4.40
CA GLU A 56 14.60 2.09 4.16
C GLU A 56 14.00 1.63 2.83
N GLN A 57 12.77 2.04 2.51
CA GLN A 57 12.14 1.74 1.22
C GLN A 57 12.92 2.32 0.04
N ALA A 58 13.48 3.54 0.17
CA ALA A 58 14.31 4.12 -0.88
C ALA A 58 15.57 3.27 -1.15
N LYS A 59 16.25 2.81 -0.09
CA LYS A 59 17.41 1.92 -0.20
C LYS A 59 17.03 0.58 -0.81
N GLN A 60 15.96 -0.05 -0.31
CA GLN A 60 15.48 -1.33 -0.82
C GLN A 60 15.06 -1.25 -2.28
N LYS A 61 14.41 -0.15 -2.70
CA LYS A 61 14.07 0.07 -4.12
C LYS A 61 15.31 0.13 -4.99
N ALA A 62 16.34 0.89 -4.59
CA ALA A 62 17.60 0.98 -5.33
C ALA A 62 18.31 -0.37 -5.45
N THR A 63 18.38 -1.16 -4.37
CA THR A 63 18.95 -2.52 -4.43
C THR A 63 18.12 -3.44 -5.33
N ARG A 64 16.80 -3.43 -5.19
CA ARG A 64 15.90 -4.23 -6.03
C ARG A 64 16.06 -3.90 -7.51
N GLU A 65 16.15 -2.61 -7.86
CA GLU A 65 16.38 -2.17 -9.25
C GLU A 65 17.71 -2.69 -9.81
N GLN A 66 18.78 -2.72 -9.00
CA GLN A 66 20.05 -3.32 -9.40
C GLN A 66 19.94 -4.83 -9.62
N ASP A 67 19.25 -5.54 -8.72
CA ASP A 67 19.03 -6.98 -8.83
C ASP A 67 18.19 -7.31 -10.09
N PHE A 68 17.15 -6.51 -10.36
CA PHE A 68 16.34 -6.64 -11.57
C PHE A 68 17.17 -6.41 -12.83
N ALA A 69 17.98 -5.35 -12.89
CA ALA A 69 18.84 -5.08 -14.04
C ALA A 69 19.85 -6.22 -14.31
N PHE A 70 20.40 -6.83 -13.26
CA PHE A 70 21.30 -7.98 -13.41
C PHE A 70 20.55 -9.21 -13.94
N MET A 71 19.36 -9.48 -13.40
CA MET A 71 18.51 -10.59 -13.81
C MET A 71 18.04 -10.44 -15.26
N GLU A 72 17.61 -9.25 -15.65
CA GLU A 72 17.19 -8.93 -17.02
C GLU A 72 18.33 -9.15 -18.01
N LYS A 73 19.54 -8.65 -17.70
CA LYS A 73 20.71 -8.87 -18.54
C LYS A 73 21.08 -10.36 -18.67
N ALA A 74 21.00 -11.12 -17.58
CA ALA A 74 21.26 -12.56 -17.61
C ALA A 74 20.20 -13.32 -18.44
N ALA A 75 18.94 -12.92 -18.32
CA ALA A 75 17.84 -13.49 -19.09
C ALA A 75 17.98 -13.20 -20.59
N GLU A 76 18.31 -11.95 -20.96
CA GLU A 76 18.57 -11.56 -22.35
C GLU A 76 19.74 -12.35 -22.95
N ALA A 77 20.83 -12.50 -22.20
CA ALA A 77 21.99 -13.27 -22.65
C ALA A 77 21.68 -14.77 -22.84
N ALA A 78 20.84 -15.36 -21.98
CA ALA A 78 20.37 -16.72 -22.15
C ALA A 78 19.47 -16.86 -23.39
N TYR A 79 18.54 -15.92 -23.56
CA TYR A 79 17.64 -15.88 -24.70
C TYR A 79 18.40 -15.75 -26.03
N GLN A 80 19.42 -14.89 -26.10
CA GLN A 80 20.30 -14.77 -27.27
C GLN A 80 21.00 -16.10 -27.62
N LYS A 81 21.53 -16.80 -26.61
CA LYS A 81 22.16 -18.12 -26.82
C LYS A 81 21.16 -19.17 -27.30
N ASP A 82 19.94 -19.13 -26.80
CA ASP A 82 18.89 -20.04 -27.25
C ASP A 82 18.48 -19.76 -28.70
N LEU A 83 18.42 -18.50 -29.13
CA LEU A 83 18.20 -18.13 -30.53
C LEU A 83 19.33 -18.63 -31.44
N GLU A 84 20.58 -18.43 -31.05
CA GLU A 84 21.75 -18.94 -31.78
C GLU A 84 21.71 -20.47 -31.90
N ARG A 85 21.34 -21.16 -30.82
CA ARG A 85 21.19 -22.63 -30.80
C ARG A 85 20.08 -23.12 -31.71
N LEU A 86 18.95 -22.42 -31.76
CA LEU A 86 17.79 -22.78 -32.58
C LEU A 86 17.96 -22.39 -34.06
N GLY A 87 18.98 -21.59 -34.40
CA GLY A 87 19.28 -21.22 -35.79
C GLY A 87 18.18 -20.37 -36.45
N ILE A 88 17.34 -19.71 -35.66
CA ILE A 88 16.23 -18.89 -36.14
C ILE A 88 16.78 -17.48 -36.39
N SER A 89 17.03 -17.16 -37.66
CA SER A 89 17.22 -15.77 -38.11
C SER A 89 15.89 -15.03 -37.92
N SER A 90 15.82 -14.17 -36.91
CA SER A 90 14.80 -13.12 -36.67
C SER A 90 13.56 -13.22 -37.58
N GLY A 91 12.63 -14.13 -37.25
CA GLY A 91 11.51 -14.44 -38.13
C GLY A 91 10.32 -14.99 -37.37
N ASN A 92 9.41 -14.08 -37.01
CA ASN A 92 8.04 -14.28 -36.52
C ASN A 92 7.86 -14.97 -35.15
N GLU A 93 7.48 -14.18 -34.15
CA GLU A 93 6.77 -14.69 -32.98
C GLU A 93 5.54 -13.83 -32.66
N ASN A 94 4.48 -14.07 -33.45
CA ASN A 94 3.13 -14.04 -32.89
C ASN A 94 2.98 -15.27 -31.97
N ILE A 95 3.64 -15.25 -30.81
CA ILE A 95 3.48 -16.29 -29.78
C ILE A 95 2.81 -15.61 -28.58
N ALA A 96 1.50 -15.82 -28.53
CA ALA A 96 0.61 -15.67 -27.39
C ALA A 96 0.84 -14.43 -26.49
N LYS A 97 0.27 -13.30 -26.92
CA LYS A 97 -0.34 -12.35 -25.97
C LYS A 97 -1.58 -12.98 -25.35
N GLU A 98 -1.46 -14.12 -24.69
CA GLU A 98 -2.48 -14.51 -23.72
C GLU A 98 -2.06 -13.87 -22.39
N PRO A 99 -2.78 -12.85 -21.90
CA PRO A 99 -2.43 -12.24 -20.64
C PRO A 99 -2.53 -13.29 -19.54
N CYS A 100 -1.42 -13.57 -18.86
CA CYS A 100 -1.45 -14.32 -17.62
C CYS A 100 -2.37 -13.56 -16.66
N LYS A 101 -3.57 -14.12 -16.40
CA LYS A 101 -4.64 -13.53 -15.58
C LYS A 101 -4.31 -13.44 -14.09
N TYR A 102 -3.04 -13.43 -13.70
CA TYR A 102 -2.70 -13.14 -12.31
C TYR A 102 -2.64 -11.63 -12.11
N GLN A 103 -3.79 -11.09 -11.71
CA GLN A 103 -3.96 -9.69 -11.35
C GLN A 103 -2.81 -9.26 -10.44
N ALA A 104 -2.10 -8.21 -10.87
CA ALA A 104 -1.19 -7.48 -10.01
C ALA A 104 -1.96 -7.14 -8.73
N ARG A 105 -1.57 -7.75 -7.61
CA ARG A 105 -1.92 -7.21 -6.30
C ARG A 105 -1.19 -5.89 -6.22
N ASN A 106 -1.89 -4.83 -6.62
CA ASN A 106 -1.46 -3.46 -6.41
C ASN A 106 -1.01 -3.38 -4.95
N ASP A 107 0.24 -2.96 -4.76
CA ASP A 107 0.74 -2.52 -3.48
C ASP A 107 -0.25 -1.48 -2.95
N ILE A 108 -1.13 -1.92 -2.06
CA ILE A 108 -1.95 -1.04 -1.24
C ILE A 108 -0.94 -0.25 -0.43
N GLU A 109 -0.88 1.05 -0.72
CA GLU A 109 -0.24 2.03 0.14
C GLU A 109 -0.84 1.88 1.54
N ASP A 110 -0.02 1.38 2.48
CA ASP A 110 -0.23 1.42 3.93
C ASP A 110 0.86 2.29 4.58
#